data_AF-A0A8J5VAZ0-F1
#
_entry.id   AF-A0A8J5VAZ0-F1
#
_cell.length_a   1.000
_cell.length_b   1.000
_cell.length_c   1.000
_cell.angle_alpha   90.00
_cell.angle_beta   90.00
_cell.angle_gamma   90.00
#
_symmetry.space_group_name_H-M   'P 1'
#
loop_
_entity.id
_entity.type
_entity.pdbx_description
1 polymer ?
#
loop_
_entity_poly.entity_id
_entity_poly.type
_entity_poly.pdbx_seq_one_letter_code
_entity_poly.pdbx_strand_id
1 'polypeptide(L)'
;MSPHIQRFDDFRQNNLDFNKPSPFVGQSFSRSAQQSSGLCPERTGRFPVPNQCDAYIECIDGEGEQKFCPEGLLFNPDARFNYPCGYPIDITCEGRPNLQPAQPTDDCPHQYGYFKVGQSAADCGQFMNCAGGVGYMFNCPEVSEPVRFFRSPNDCQRYFICVNGKPRLQNCGEGNAFNELINACDAAENVTGCEPPFIPEQEEEEEEEEEPLRFQAPKRFNTGPQAAQKGRVRLF
;
A
#
# COMPACT_ATOMS: atom_id res chain seq x y z
N MET A 1 64.35 -27.48 24.11
CA MET A 1 64.57 -26.11 24.62
C MET A 1 63.41 -25.21 24.18
N SER A 2 63.05 -24.23 25.01
CA SER A 2 62.23 -23.03 24.68
C SER A 2 63.09 -21.96 23.94
N PRO A 3 62.65 -20.71 23.64
CA PRO A 3 61.43 -19.94 24.03
C PRO A 3 60.64 -19.40 22.79
N HIS A 4 59.76 -18.36 22.75
CA HIS A 4 59.11 -17.39 23.66
C HIS A 4 57.62 -17.27 23.15
N ILE A 5 56.54 -17.09 23.94
CA ILE A 5 56.05 -15.89 24.70
C ILE A 5 55.71 -14.71 23.76
N GLN A 6 54.49 -14.13 23.69
CA GLN A 6 53.56 -13.74 24.77
C GLN A 6 52.07 -14.14 24.59
N ARG A 7 51.35 -13.91 25.70
CA ARG A 7 49.97 -14.21 26.10
C ARG A 7 49.14 -12.93 26.12
N PHE A 8 47.84 -12.99 25.84
CA PHE A 8 46.85 -12.15 26.52
C PHE A 8 45.53 -12.93 26.68
N ASP A 9 45.07 -13.02 27.92
CA ASP A 9 43.84 -13.72 28.32
C ASP A 9 42.63 -12.75 28.34
N ASP A 10 41.47 -13.32 28.68
CA ASP A 10 40.26 -12.65 29.19
C ASP A 10 39.29 -11.95 28.22
N PHE A 11 38.27 -12.71 27.81
CA PHE A 11 36.88 -12.21 27.89
C PHE A 11 35.93 -13.33 28.35
N ARG A 12 35.92 -13.60 29.66
CA ARG A 12 34.90 -14.44 30.31
C ARG A 12 33.80 -13.56 30.91
N GLN A 13 32.56 -13.88 30.55
CA GLN A 13 31.37 -13.77 31.41
C GLN A 13 31.02 -12.40 32.00
N ASN A 14 29.96 -11.79 31.45
CA ASN A 14 29.00 -11.00 32.22
C ASN A 14 27.58 -11.46 31.87
N ASN A 15 26.99 -12.28 32.74
CA ASN A 15 25.53 -12.40 32.82
C ASN A 15 24.99 -11.12 33.45
N LEU A 16 23.90 -10.58 32.91
CA LEU A 16 23.08 -9.58 33.59
C LEU A 16 21.61 -10.01 33.53
N ASP A 17 20.99 -10.12 34.70
CA ASP A 17 19.70 -10.75 34.89
C ASP A 17 18.53 -9.89 34.38
N PHE A 18 17.74 -10.45 33.45
CA PHE A 18 16.53 -9.82 32.89
C PHE A 18 15.30 -9.89 33.81
N ASN A 19 15.47 -9.81 35.13
CA ASN A 19 14.35 -9.81 36.08
C ASN A 19 14.58 -8.92 37.30
N LYS A 20 14.25 -7.64 37.18
CA LYS A 20 13.97 -6.77 38.33
C LYS A 20 12.92 -5.70 37.97
N PRO A 21 11.77 -5.63 38.66
CA PRO A 21 10.79 -4.56 38.44
C PRO A 21 11.31 -3.21 38.96
N SER A 22 11.11 -2.15 38.19
CA SER A 22 11.50 -0.79 38.56
C SER A 22 10.36 -0.08 39.33
N PRO A 23 10.62 0.58 40.47
CA PRO A 23 9.59 1.21 41.28
C PRO A 23 9.33 2.66 40.84
N PHE A 24 8.47 2.86 39.84
CA PHE A 24 7.90 4.19 39.58
C PHE A 24 6.57 4.37 40.31
N VAL A 25 6.65 5.06 41.46
CA VAL A 25 5.49 5.53 42.22
C VAL A 25 4.71 6.55 41.37
N GLY A 26 3.38 6.42 41.40
CA GLY A 26 2.51 7.08 40.43
C GLY A 26 2.49 8.61 40.49
N GLN A 27 2.34 9.23 39.33
CA GLN A 27 1.80 10.57 39.17
C GLN A 27 0.65 10.50 38.17
N SER A 28 -0.52 11.00 38.59
CA SER A 28 -1.73 11.06 37.78
C SER A 28 -1.61 12.15 36.72
N PHE A 29 -1.31 11.76 35.48
CA PHE A 29 -1.40 12.66 34.33
C PHE A 29 -2.66 12.34 33.52
N SER A 30 -3.68 13.19 33.67
CA SER A 30 -4.82 13.24 32.76
C SER A 30 -4.32 13.62 31.36
N ARG A 31 -4.10 12.63 30.49
CA ARG A 31 -3.80 12.88 29.07
C ARG A 31 -5.10 13.03 28.30
N SER A 32 -5.45 14.27 28.02
CA SER A 32 -6.38 14.60 26.93
C SER A 32 -5.92 13.90 25.65
N ALA A 33 -6.87 13.37 24.87
CA ALA A 33 -6.59 12.84 23.55
C ALA A 33 -6.13 13.99 22.65
N GLN A 34 -4.83 14.09 22.41
CA GLN A 34 -4.24 15.04 21.47
C GLN A 34 -3.78 14.28 20.22
N GLN A 35 -4.75 13.72 19.51
CA GLN A 35 -4.55 13.35 18.10
C GLN A 35 -4.26 14.64 17.33
N SER A 36 -3.07 14.72 16.73
CA SER A 36 -2.81 15.70 15.68
C SER A 36 -3.60 15.27 14.44
N SER A 37 -4.86 15.71 14.35
CA SER A 37 -5.61 15.71 13.10
C SER A 37 -4.76 16.38 12.03
N GLY A 38 -4.34 15.62 11.02
CA GLY A 38 -3.33 16.06 10.07
C GLY A 38 -3.77 17.31 9.32
N LEU A 39 -3.01 18.40 9.47
CA LEU A 39 -3.21 19.60 8.67
C LEU A 39 -2.86 19.29 7.22
N CYS A 40 -3.87 19.21 6.37
CA CYS A 40 -3.71 19.03 4.93
C CYS A 40 -2.99 20.23 4.29
N PRO A 41 -1.82 20.04 3.64
CA PRO A 41 -1.12 21.10 2.93
C PRO A 41 -1.93 21.68 1.76
N GLU A 42 -2.70 20.82 1.07
CA GLU A 42 -3.65 21.19 0.01
C GLU A 42 -4.96 20.42 0.23
N ARG A 43 -6.07 20.89 -0.37
CA ARG A 43 -7.41 20.25 -0.19
C ARG A 43 -7.42 18.78 -0.58
N THR A 44 -6.72 18.42 -1.66
CA THR A 44 -6.68 17.05 -2.18
C THR A 44 -5.24 16.68 -2.50
N GLY A 45 -4.78 15.52 -2.05
CA GLY A 45 -3.43 15.03 -2.34
C GLY A 45 -2.92 14.02 -1.32
N ARG A 46 -1.68 13.56 -1.51
CA ARG A 46 -0.99 12.64 -0.59
C ARG A 46 0.32 13.25 -0.14
N PHE A 47 0.53 13.31 1.17
CA PHE A 47 1.61 14.08 1.79
C PHE A 47 2.41 13.25 2.79
N PRO A 48 3.74 13.47 2.91
CA PRO A 48 4.58 12.66 3.79
C PRO A 48 4.27 12.91 5.27
N VAL A 49 4.22 11.84 6.07
CA VAL A 49 4.15 11.94 7.54
C VAL A 49 5.54 12.26 8.11
N PRO A 50 5.68 13.25 9.01
CA PRO A 50 6.95 13.53 9.67
C PRO A 50 7.50 12.31 10.43
N ASN A 51 8.82 12.10 10.34
CA ASN A 51 9.54 10.97 10.93
C ASN A 51 9.19 9.55 10.44
N GLN A 52 8.14 9.33 9.62
CA GLN A 52 7.67 8.00 9.22
C GLN A 52 7.78 7.80 7.70
N CYS A 53 8.60 6.87 7.21
CA CYS A 53 8.87 6.73 5.77
C CYS A 53 7.73 6.05 5.01
N ASP A 54 7.06 5.11 5.67
CA ASP A 54 6.00 4.26 5.15
C ASP A 54 4.59 4.73 5.56
N ALA A 55 4.45 5.98 5.98
CA ALA A 55 3.16 6.61 6.21
C ALA A 55 2.99 7.92 5.43
N TYR A 56 1.74 8.20 5.07
CA TYR A 56 1.31 9.39 4.37
C TYR A 56 -0.03 9.87 4.93
N ILE A 57 -0.37 11.13 4.68
CA ILE A 57 -1.72 11.66 4.89
C ILE A 57 -2.36 11.74 3.52
N GLU A 58 -3.51 11.10 3.34
CA GLU A 58 -4.39 11.30 2.20
C GLU A 58 -5.42 12.36 2.57
N CYS A 59 -5.44 13.43 1.79
CA CYS A 59 -6.34 14.58 1.97
C CYS A 59 -7.44 14.52 0.92
N ILE A 60 -8.68 14.67 1.37
CA ILE A 60 -9.88 14.80 0.53
C ILE A 60 -10.68 15.98 1.07
N ASP A 61 -10.89 17.00 0.23
CA ASP A 61 -11.57 18.25 0.60
C ASP A 61 -11.03 19.01 1.84
N GLY A 62 -9.79 18.73 2.23
CA GLY A 62 -9.11 19.28 3.40
C GLY A 62 -9.21 18.40 4.66
N GLU A 63 -9.94 17.28 4.60
CA GLU A 63 -9.97 16.27 5.64
C GLU A 63 -8.84 15.26 5.40
N GLY A 64 -7.92 15.14 6.36
CA GLY A 64 -6.69 14.35 6.23
C GLY A 64 -6.73 13.06 7.06
N GLU A 65 -6.67 11.91 6.38
CA GLU A 65 -6.54 10.60 7.00
C GLU A 65 -5.08 10.12 6.92
N GLN A 66 -4.46 9.77 8.06
CA GLN A 66 -3.13 9.14 8.05
C GLN A 66 -3.26 7.66 7.69
N LYS A 67 -2.54 7.24 6.66
CA LYS A 67 -2.46 5.87 6.15
C LYS A 67 -1.04 5.35 6.20
N PHE A 68 -0.91 4.04 6.31
CA PHE A 68 0.36 3.33 6.14
C PHE A 68 0.40 2.65 4.78
N CYS A 69 1.59 2.55 4.21
CA CYS A 69 1.87 1.64 3.11
C CYS A 69 1.84 0.18 3.61
N PRO A 70 1.58 -0.81 2.73
CA PRO A 70 1.73 -2.22 3.06
C PRO A 70 3.13 -2.51 3.63
N GLU A 71 3.21 -3.45 4.55
CA GLU A 71 4.42 -3.74 5.32
C GLU A 71 5.62 -4.07 4.40
N GLY A 72 6.71 -3.31 4.53
CA GLY A 72 7.89 -3.39 3.65
C GLY A 72 7.89 -2.45 2.44
N LEU A 73 6.78 -1.74 2.15
CA LEU A 73 6.73 -0.65 1.17
C LEU A 73 6.82 0.72 1.84
N LEU A 74 7.35 1.70 1.11
CA LEU A 74 7.58 3.08 1.58
C LEU A 74 6.71 4.08 0.81
N PHE A 75 6.38 5.22 1.41
CA PHE A 75 5.63 6.28 0.73
C PHE A 75 6.53 7.07 -0.23
N ASN A 76 6.13 7.09 -1.50
CA ASN A 76 6.73 7.85 -2.58
C ASN A 76 5.98 9.19 -2.79
N PRO A 77 6.57 10.35 -2.41
CA PRO A 77 5.93 11.66 -2.61
C PRO A 77 5.79 12.07 -4.09
N ASP A 78 6.54 11.44 -5.01
CA ASP A 78 6.47 11.73 -6.44
C ASP A 78 5.33 10.97 -7.14
N ALA A 79 4.75 9.96 -6.50
CA ALA A 79 3.63 9.16 -7.02
C ALA A 79 2.28 9.89 -6.87
N ARG A 80 2.14 11.05 -7.53
CA ARG A 80 0.99 11.96 -7.39
C ARG A 80 -0.35 11.36 -7.84
N PHE A 81 -0.35 10.63 -8.95
CA PHE A 81 -1.56 10.04 -9.57
C PHE A 81 -1.61 8.51 -9.48
N ASN A 82 -0.46 7.89 -9.22
CA ASN A 82 -0.32 6.43 -9.16
C ASN A 82 -0.48 5.92 -7.72
N TYR A 83 -0.38 4.60 -7.54
CA TYR A 83 -0.29 4.00 -6.22
C TYR A 83 0.89 4.60 -5.43
N PRO A 84 0.68 5.10 -4.18
CA PRO A 84 1.64 5.98 -3.51
C PRO A 84 2.77 5.25 -2.79
N CYS A 85 2.76 3.91 -2.80
CA CYS A 85 3.73 3.08 -2.08
C CYS A 85 4.61 2.30 -3.06
N GLY A 86 5.90 2.22 -2.77
CA GLY A 86 6.87 1.51 -3.60
C GLY A 86 7.99 0.88 -2.80
N TYR A 87 8.93 0.25 -3.50
CA TYR A 87 9.96 -0.56 -2.87
C TYR A 87 11.10 0.30 -2.25
N PRO A 88 11.72 -0.14 -1.14
CA PRO A 88 12.79 0.60 -0.48
C PRO A 88 14.01 0.97 -1.33
N ILE A 89 14.23 0.27 -2.45
CA ILE A 89 15.35 0.54 -3.36
C ILE A 89 15.12 1.76 -4.27
N ASP A 90 13.87 2.18 -4.44
CA ASP A 90 13.45 3.25 -5.35
C ASP A 90 13.04 4.54 -4.60
N ILE A 91 13.02 4.54 -3.26
CA ILE A 91 12.46 5.63 -2.44
C ILE A 91 13.45 6.09 -1.36
N THR A 92 13.60 7.41 -1.22
CA THR A 92 14.47 8.03 -0.21
C THR A 92 13.67 8.47 1.04
N CYS A 93 14.14 8.06 2.23
CA CYS A 93 13.53 8.36 3.53
C CYS A 93 14.11 9.58 4.25
N GLU A 94 14.61 10.59 3.53
CA GLU A 94 15.23 11.77 4.16
C GLU A 94 14.25 12.47 5.13
N GLY A 95 14.69 12.68 6.37
CA GLY A 95 13.87 13.23 7.46
C GLY A 95 12.77 12.29 8.01
N ARG A 96 12.71 11.04 7.55
CA ARG A 96 11.64 10.08 7.90
C ARG A 96 12.20 8.69 8.25
N PRO A 97 12.92 8.51 9.38
CA PRO A 97 13.66 7.27 9.65
C PRO A 97 12.81 6.09 10.15
N ASN A 98 11.59 6.33 10.67
CA ASN A 98 10.77 5.27 11.25
C ASN A 98 10.04 4.47 10.18
N LEU A 99 9.83 3.18 10.49
CA LEU A 99 9.09 2.20 9.68
C LEU A 99 8.13 1.43 10.58
N GLN A 100 7.14 0.76 10.00
CA GLN A 100 6.34 -0.27 10.66
C GLN A 100 7.23 -1.44 11.12
N PRO A 101 6.86 -2.16 12.21
CA PRO A 101 7.56 -3.38 12.60
C PRO A 101 7.38 -4.48 11.55
N ALA A 102 8.49 -5.08 11.12
CA ALA A 102 8.51 -6.19 10.17
C ALA A 102 7.56 -7.33 10.59
N GLN A 103 6.82 -7.88 9.62
CA GLN A 103 5.96 -9.06 9.81
C GLN A 103 6.51 -10.21 8.95
N PRO A 104 7.51 -10.97 9.43
CA PRO A 104 8.15 -12.01 8.64
C PRO A 104 7.25 -13.25 8.48
N THR A 105 7.46 -13.95 7.37
CA THR A 105 7.00 -15.32 7.11
C THR A 105 8.20 -16.27 7.03
N ASP A 106 7.97 -17.56 6.78
CA ASP A 106 9.04 -18.55 6.54
C ASP A 106 9.90 -18.20 5.29
N ASP A 107 9.30 -17.57 4.28
CA ASP A 107 9.98 -17.17 3.04
C ASP A 107 10.61 -15.76 3.11
N CYS A 108 9.97 -14.85 3.83
CA CYS A 108 10.11 -13.41 3.60
C CYS A 108 10.32 -12.63 4.91
N PRO A 109 11.38 -11.79 5.02
CA PRO A 109 11.61 -10.99 6.23
C PRO A 109 10.62 -9.81 6.39
N HIS A 110 9.99 -9.39 5.29
CA HIS A 110 8.88 -8.42 5.25
C HIS A 110 7.84 -8.89 4.24
N GLN A 111 6.58 -8.50 4.40
CA GLN A 111 5.48 -8.88 3.51
C GLN A 111 5.73 -8.48 2.05
N TYR A 112 6.36 -7.33 1.83
CA TYR A 112 6.77 -6.85 0.51
C TYR A 112 8.24 -6.45 0.50
N GLY A 113 8.99 -6.81 -0.55
CA GLY A 113 10.38 -6.37 -0.69
C GLY A 113 11.21 -7.13 -1.73
N TYR A 114 12.42 -6.64 -2.00
CA TYR A 114 13.45 -7.40 -2.74
C TYR A 114 14.61 -7.71 -1.81
N PHE A 115 14.86 -9.00 -1.59
CA PHE A 115 15.90 -9.46 -0.67
C PHE A 115 16.95 -10.23 -1.45
N LYS A 116 18.23 -9.86 -1.29
CA LYS A 116 19.33 -10.59 -1.91
C LYS A 116 19.51 -11.91 -1.17
N VAL A 117 19.38 -13.03 -1.90
CA VAL A 117 19.54 -14.38 -1.36
C VAL A 117 20.97 -14.90 -1.57
N GLY A 118 21.59 -14.52 -2.70
CA GLY A 118 22.92 -15.00 -3.09
C GLY A 118 24.04 -14.62 -2.12
N GLN A 119 24.74 -15.62 -1.57
CA GLN A 119 25.76 -15.45 -0.53
C GLN A 119 27.20 -15.62 -1.04
N SER A 120 27.37 -16.07 -2.28
CA SER A 120 28.66 -16.35 -2.93
C SER A 120 28.80 -15.56 -4.24
N ALA A 121 29.92 -15.76 -4.95
CA ALA A 121 30.12 -15.20 -6.29
C ALA A 121 29.31 -15.94 -7.38
N ALA A 122 28.88 -17.19 -7.14
CA ALA A 122 28.17 -18.00 -8.13
C ALA A 122 26.65 -17.73 -8.18
N ASP A 123 26.09 -17.26 -7.08
CA ASP A 123 24.66 -16.97 -6.86
C ASP A 123 24.41 -15.47 -6.59
N CYS A 124 25.42 -14.60 -6.74
CA CYS A 124 25.37 -13.18 -6.33
C CYS A 124 24.21 -12.35 -6.93
N GLY A 125 23.60 -12.82 -8.02
CA GLY A 125 22.42 -12.24 -8.67
C GLY A 125 21.08 -12.86 -8.24
N GLN A 126 21.02 -13.76 -7.27
CA GLN A 126 19.77 -14.34 -6.77
C GLN A 126 19.05 -13.38 -5.81
N PHE A 127 17.79 -13.10 -6.11
CA PHE A 127 16.89 -12.27 -5.31
C PHE A 127 15.57 -12.99 -5.03
N MET A 128 14.97 -12.68 -3.89
CA MET A 128 13.58 -12.99 -3.55
C MET A 128 12.74 -11.72 -3.78
N ASN A 129 11.69 -11.82 -4.59
CA ASN A 129 10.57 -10.86 -4.57
C ASN A 129 9.55 -11.37 -3.55
N CYS A 130 9.31 -10.61 -2.49
CA CYS A 130 8.24 -10.87 -1.55
C CYS A 130 7.01 -10.06 -1.94
N ALA A 131 5.86 -10.73 -2.04
CA ALA A 131 4.55 -10.11 -2.20
C ALA A 131 3.53 -10.84 -1.33
N GLY A 132 2.90 -10.11 -0.40
CA GLY A 132 1.97 -10.69 0.58
C GLY A 132 2.61 -11.77 1.45
N GLY A 133 3.91 -11.67 1.72
CA GLY A 133 4.66 -12.64 2.51
C GLY A 133 5.03 -13.94 1.79
N VAL A 134 4.71 -14.09 0.50
CA VAL A 134 5.13 -15.23 -0.33
C VAL A 134 6.39 -14.87 -1.11
N GLY A 135 7.40 -15.73 -1.05
CA GLY A 135 8.69 -15.51 -1.70
C GLY A 135 8.78 -16.08 -3.11
N TYR A 136 9.15 -15.24 -4.08
CA TYR A 136 9.36 -15.63 -5.46
C TYR A 136 10.81 -15.38 -5.87
N MET A 137 11.58 -16.45 -6.09
CA MET A 137 12.99 -16.35 -6.49
C MET A 137 13.14 -15.93 -7.95
N PHE A 138 14.10 -15.05 -8.23
CA PHE A 138 14.50 -14.66 -9.58
C PHE A 138 15.99 -14.30 -9.66
N ASN A 139 16.54 -14.24 -10.88
CA ASN A 139 17.93 -13.90 -11.14
C ASN A 139 18.04 -12.52 -11.77
N CYS A 140 18.82 -11.64 -11.14
CA CYS A 140 19.17 -10.31 -11.63
C CYS A 140 20.70 -10.22 -11.80
N PRO A 141 21.23 -10.52 -13.00
CA PRO A 141 22.67 -10.57 -13.23
C PRO A 141 23.32 -9.18 -13.13
N GLU A 142 24.58 -9.15 -12.69
CA GLU A 142 25.36 -7.91 -12.55
C GLU A 142 25.63 -7.24 -13.91
N VAL A 143 25.85 -8.06 -14.94
CA VAL A 143 25.97 -7.63 -16.34
C VAL A 143 24.78 -8.20 -17.12
N SER A 144 23.86 -7.33 -17.54
CA SER A 144 22.81 -7.65 -18.51
C SER A 144 23.11 -6.93 -19.82
N GLU A 145 24.04 -7.45 -20.61
CA GLU A 145 24.37 -6.91 -21.94
C GLU A 145 24.10 -7.96 -23.04
N PRO A 146 23.22 -7.69 -24.03
CA PRO A 146 22.34 -6.51 -24.11
C PRO A 146 21.34 -6.48 -22.94
N VAL A 147 20.82 -5.28 -22.62
CA VAL A 147 19.85 -5.08 -21.52
C VAL A 147 18.69 -6.07 -21.64
N ARG A 148 18.55 -6.91 -20.62
CA ARG A 148 17.47 -7.88 -20.50
C ARG A 148 16.46 -7.41 -19.47
N PHE A 149 15.21 -7.67 -19.78
CA PHE A 149 14.09 -7.47 -18.88
C PHE A 149 13.58 -8.86 -18.46
N PHE A 150 13.10 -8.98 -17.23
CA PHE A 150 12.65 -10.25 -16.66
C PHE A 150 11.22 -10.10 -16.19
N ARG A 151 10.30 -10.99 -16.57
CA ARG A 151 8.90 -10.92 -16.11
C ARG A 151 8.84 -11.01 -14.59
N SER A 152 7.89 -10.33 -13.94
CA SER A 152 7.65 -10.61 -12.52
C SER A 152 7.02 -12.00 -12.38
N PRO A 153 7.51 -12.86 -11.48
CA PRO A 153 6.98 -14.22 -11.29
C PRO A 153 5.57 -14.27 -10.68
N ASN A 154 5.05 -13.12 -10.22
CA ASN A 154 3.82 -12.99 -9.43
C ASN A 154 2.91 -11.81 -9.84
N ASP A 155 3.30 -11.03 -10.86
CA ASP A 155 2.50 -9.90 -11.36
C ASP A 155 2.76 -9.74 -12.87
N CYS A 156 1.77 -10.12 -13.67
CA CYS A 156 1.78 -10.06 -15.12
C CYS A 156 2.15 -8.68 -15.69
N GLN A 157 1.70 -7.61 -15.04
CA GLN A 157 1.88 -6.24 -15.49
C GLN A 157 3.30 -5.72 -15.18
N ARG A 158 4.11 -6.48 -14.43
CA ARG A 158 5.41 -6.04 -13.92
C ARG A 158 6.56 -6.79 -14.56
N TYR A 159 7.69 -6.09 -14.61
CA TYR A 159 8.97 -6.65 -15.01
C TYR A 159 10.13 -5.97 -14.29
N PHE A 160 11.27 -6.63 -14.29
CA PHE A 160 12.51 -6.14 -13.70
C PHE A 160 13.47 -5.69 -14.79
N ILE A 161 14.13 -4.57 -14.53
CA ILE A 161 15.38 -4.19 -15.21
C ILE A 161 16.52 -4.29 -14.19
N CYS A 162 17.66 -4.82 -14.61
CA CYS A 162 18.80 -5.08 -13.73
C CYS A 162 19.89 -4.04 -13.92
N VAL A 163 20.04 -3.13 -12.96
CA VAL A 163 21.01 -2.03 -13.02
C VAL A 163 22.07 -2.25 -11.96
N ASN A 164 23.30 -2.54 -12.37
CA ASN A 164 24.43 -2.85 -11.49
C ASN A 164 24.11 -3.98 -10.49
N GLY A 165 23.53 -5.08 -10.99
CA GLY A 165 23.13 -6.24 -10.18
C GLY A 165 22.01 -5.98 -9.17
N LYS A 166 21.23 -4.89 -9.35
CA LYS A 166 20.08 -4.55 -8.51
C LYS A 166 18.79 -4.52 -9.34
N PRO A 167 17.71 -5.16 -8.89
CA PRO A 167 16.43 -5.12 -9.57
C PRO A 167 15.77 -3.74 -9.41
N ARG A 168 15.18 -3.25 -10.50
CA ARG A 168 14.28 -2.10 -10.53
C ARG A 168 12.95 -2.55 -11.11
N LEU A 169 11.87 -2.40 -10.35
CA LEU A 169 10.54 -2.78 -10.81
C LEU A 169 9.99 -1.77 -11.81
N GLN A 170 9.47 -2.25 -12.92
CA GLN A 170 8.75 -1.48 -13.94
C GLN A 170 7.32 -2.02 -14.07
N ASN A 171 6.47 -1.26 -14.77
CA ASN A 171 5.06 -1.58 -14.97
C ASN A 171 4.71 -1.33 -16.45
N CYS A 172 3.98 -2.25 -17.07
CA CYS A 172 3.60 -2.20 -18.49
C CYS A 172 2.40 -1.29 -18.80
N GLY A 173 1.72 -0.76 -17.79
CA GLY A 173 0.45 -0.07 -17.90
C GLY A 173 -0.75 -1.02 -17.80
N GLU A 174 -1.92 -0.44 -17.57
CA GLU A 174 -3.20 -1.15 -17.53
C GLU A 174 -3.45 -1.94 -18.83
N GLY A 175 -4.08 -3.11 -18.72
CA GLY A 175 -4.34 -4.02 -19.85
C GLY A 175 -3.11 -4.72 -20.47
N ASN A 176 -1.89 -4.38 -20.05
CA ASN A 176 -0.66 -4.92 -20.63
C ASN A 176 0.09 -5.85 -19.66
N ALA A 177 0.78 -6.84 -20.21
CA ALA A 177 1.68 -7.74 -19.48
C ALA A 177 3.08 -7.76 -20.11
N PHE A 178 4.10 -8.13 -19.34
CA PHE A 178 5.44 -8.27 -19.89
C PHE A 178 5.60 -9.59 -20.66
N ASN A 179 5.94 -9.47 -21.94
CA ASN A 179 6.12 -10.58 -22.88
C ASN A 179 7.60 -10.86 -23.12
N GLU A 180 8.09 -11.95 -22.52
CA GLU A 180 9.50 -12.36 -22.61
C GLU A 180 9.93 -12.78 -24.03
N LEU A 181 8.99 -13.19 -24.89
CA LEU A 181 9.29 -13.61 -26.27
C LEU A 181 9.73 -12.44 -27.16
N ILE A 182 9.13 -11.26 -26.94
CA ILE A 182 9.47 -10.02 -27.65
C ILE A 182 10.31 -9.06 -26.80
N ASN A 183 10.60 -9.42 -25.54
CA ASN A 183 11.31 -8.62 -24.54
C ASN A 183 10.70 -7.21 -24.38
N ALA A 184 9.37 -7.11 -24.36
CA ALA A 184 8.61 -5.87 -24.29
C ALA A 184 7.24 -6.08 -23.63
N CYS A 185 6.54 -4.99 -23.33
CA CYS A 185 5.14 -5.04 -22.91
C CYS A 185 4.23 -5.29 -24.13
N ASP A 186 3.20 -6.09 -23.92
CA ASP A 186 2.20 -6.53 -24.91
C ASP A 186 0.82 -6.57 -24.25
N ALA A 187 -0.26 -6.66 -25.02
CA ALA A 187 -1.60 -6.84 -24.47
C ALA A 187 -1.64 -8.13 -23.64
N ALA A 188 -2.25 -8.11 -22.44
CA ALA A 188 -2.16 -9.23 -21.50
C ALA A 188 -2.67 -10.57 -22.08
N GLU A 189 -3.70 -10.50 -22.93
CA GLU A 189 -4.26 -11.62 -23.71
C GLU A 189 -3.29 -12.26 -24.72
N ASN A 190 -2.26 -11.53 -25.18
CA ASN A 190 -1.22 -12.07 -26.07
C ASN A 190 -0.12 -12.80 -25.31
N VAL A 191 -0.08 -12.71 -23.96
CA VAL A 191 1.05 -13.22 -23.17
C VAL A 191 0.62 -14.40 -22.31
N THR A 192 1.13 -15.59 -22.65
CA THR A 192 0.74 -16.86 -22.00
C THR A 192 0.79 -16.80 -20.47
N GLY A 193 -0.30 -17.25 -19.85
CA GLY A 193 -0.47 -17.30 -18.39
C GLY A 193 -0.77 -15.94 -17.76
N CYS A 194 -1.13 -14.93 -18.55
CA CYS A 194 -1.57 -13.60 -18.12
C CYS A 194 -2.85 -13.14 -18.82
N GLU A 195 -3.52 -14.05 -19.51
CA GLU A 195 -4.85 -13.83 -20.06
C GLU A 195 -5.82 -13.48 -18.91
N PRO A 196 -6.68 -12.45 -19.06
CA PRO A 196 -7.69 -12.16 -18.04
C PRO A 196 -8.62 -13.37 -17.87
N PRO A 197 -9.15 -13.62 -16.64
CA PRO A 197 -10.14 -14.66 -16.45
C PRO A 197 -11.34 -14.38 -17.36
N PHE A 198 -11.80 -15.40 -18.09
CA PHE A 198 -12.98 -15.29 -18.94
C PHE A 198 -14.23 -15.12 -18.06
N ILE A 199 -14.63 -13.86 -17.83
CA ILE A 199 -15.91 -13.50 -17.25
C ILE A 199 -16.92 -13.49 -18.42
N PRO A 200 -17.89 -14.41 -18.48
CA PRO A 200 -18.95 -14.34 -19.48
C PRO A 200 -19.76 -13.05 -19.28
N GLU A 201 -20.12 -12.37 -20.38
CA GLU A 201 -20.71 -11.02 -20.42
C GLU A 201 -22.19 -10.96 -19.97
N GLN A 202 -22.54 -11.59 -18.85
CA GLN A 202 -23.87 -11.55 -18.25
C GLN A 202 -23.75 -11.33 -16.74
N GLU A 203 -24.53 -10.38 -16.22
CA GLU A 203 -24.50 -9.85 -14.84
C GLU A 203 -23.48 -8.71 -14.59
N GLU A 204 -23.29 -7.83 -15.58
CA GLU A 204 -23.46 -6.39 -15.28
C GLU A 204 -24.97 -6.15 -15.07
N GLU A 205 -25.49 -6.51 -13.89
CA GLU A 205 -26.79 -5.98 -13.46
C GLU A 205 -26.56 -4.50 -13.13
N GLU A 206 -27.09 -3.62 -13.99
CA GLU A 206 -27.19 -2.20 -13.69
C GLU A 206 -27.97 -2.06 -12.37
N GLU A 207 -27.29 -1.63 -11.29
CA GLU A 207 -27.96 -1.14 -10.09
C GLU A 207 -28.68 0.17 -10.46
N GLU A 208 -29.86 0.04 -11.09
CA GLU A 208 -30.78 1.16 -11.28
C GLU A 208 -31.12 1.72 -9.89
N GLU A 209 -30.59 2.91 -9.58
CA GLU A 209 -30.98 3.67 -8.39
C GLU A 209 -32.49 3.94 -8.44
N GLU A 210 -33.31 3.16 -7.72
CA GLU A 210 -34.73 3.47 -7.59
C GLU A 210 -34.91 4.85 -6.93
N GLU A 211 -35.29 5.85 -7.73
CA GLU A 211 -35.66 7.18 -7.22
C GLU A 211 -36.73 7.04 -6.11
N PRO A 212 -36.49 7.58 -4.90
CA PRO A 212 -37.43 7.41 -3.80
C PRO A 212 -38.74 8.15 -4.09
N LEU A 213 -39.83 7.37 -4.19
CA LEU A 213 -41.20 7.80 -4.45
C LEU A 213 -41.57 9.11 -3.73
N ARG A 214 -41.73 10.15 -4.54
CA ARG A 214 -42.08 11.52 -4.12
C ARG A 214 -43.43 11.54 -3.39
N PHE A 215 -43.40 11.64 -2.06
CA PHE A 215 -44.59 11.77 -1.21
C PHE A 215 -45.52 12.88 -1.71
N GLN A 216 -46.68 12.52 -2.26
CA GLN A 216 -47.72 13.49 -2.57
C GLN A 216 -48.37 13.98 -1.27
N ALA A 217 -48.23 15.28 -0.98
CA ALA A 217 -48.84 15.88 0.20
C ALA A 217 -50.38 15.76 0.15
N PRO A 218 -51.05 15.42 1.27
CA PRO A 218 -52.50 15.30 1.30
C PRO A 218 -53.18 16.65 1.04
N LYS A 219 -54.20 16.64 0.16
CA LYS A 219 -55.00 17.83 -0.16
C LYS A 219 -55.68 18.36 1.11
N ARG A 220 -55.37 19.60 1.49
CA ARG A 220 -56.03 20.28 2.62
C ARG A 220 -57.53 20.41 2.35
N PHE A 221 -58.36 19.90 3.26
CA PHE A 221 -59.78 20.23 3.31
C PHE A 221 -59.96 21.69 3.72
N ASN A 222 -60.52 22.50 2.83
CA ASN A 222 -60.97 23.85 3.17
C ASN A 222 -62.37 23.79 3.82
N THR A 223 -62.46 24.08 5.11
CA THR A 223 -63.73 24.36 5.80
C THR A 223 -63.77 25.84 6.21
N GLY A 224 -64.27 26.68 5.31
CA GLY A 224 -64.69 28.06 5.61
C GLY A 224 -66.17 28.10 6.03
N PRO A 225 -66.57 29.01 6.94
CA PRO A 225 -67.90 28.97 7.55
C PRO A 225 -69.03 29.45 6.62
N GLN A 226 -70.23 28.94 6.88
CA GLN A 226 -71.47 29.32 6.21
C GLN A 226 -71.95 30.72 6.62
N ALA A 227 -72.50 31.49 5.67
CA ALA A 227 -73.55 32.47 5.95
C ALA A 227 -74.36 32.84 4.69
N ALA A 228 -75.68 32.58 4.73
CA ALA A 228 -76.77 33.35 4.08
C ALA A 228 -76.75 33.60 2.54
N GLN A 229 -77.87 33.67 1.81
CA GLN A 229 -79.30 33.50 2.10
C GLN A 229 -80.10 33.44 0.77
N LYS A 230 -81.30 32.83 0.78
CA LYS A 230 -82.43 33.03 -0.18
C LYS A 230 -82.15 32.66 -1.66
N GLY A 231 -82.96 31.86 -2.37
CA GLY A 231 -84.28 31.28 -2.08
C GLY A 231 -85.37 31.77 -3.06
N ARG A 232 -85.61 31.01 -4.14
CA ARG A 232 -86.85 31.02 -4.98
C ARG A 232 -86.80 29.76 -5.88
N VAL A 233 -87.65 28.74 -5.68
CA VAL A 233 -88.99 28.56 -6.31
C VAL A 233 -88.87 28.56 -7.86
N ARG A 234 -88.90 27.37 -8.52
CA ARG A 234 -90.09 26.73 -9.18
C ARG A 234 -90.50 27.49 -10.47
N LEU A 235 -90.89 26.93 -11.62
CA LEU A 235 -91.35 25.60 -12.10
C LEU A 235 -90.74 25.36 -13.52
N PHE A 236 -90.99 24.29 -14.30
CA PHE A 236 -91.96 23.18 -14.31
C PHE A 236 -91.27 21.86 -14.65
#